data_AF-A0A2N3F897-F1
#
_entry.id   AF-A0A2N3F897-F1
#
_cell.length_a   1.000
_cell.length_b   1.000
_cell.length_c   1.000
_cell.angle_alpha   90.00
_cell.angle_beta   90.00
_cell.angle_gamma   90.00
#
_symmetry.space_group_name_H-M   'P 1'
#
loop_
_entity.id
_entity.type
_entity.pdbx_description
1 polymer ?
#
loop_
_entity_poly.entity_id
_entity_poly.type
_entity_poly.pdbx_seq_one_letter_code
_entity_poly.pdbx_strand_id
1 'polypeptide(L)'
;MKQSRTVMGKPFRYNGALSKGIGVRFADSKTDWFIPAEIIEIIKTEIAQRSPVLMGASRKPLVKNSVGETLYRDHGFSPRAMSYVLPLLVEAGFCTVSPSRPYLIRISR
;
A
#
# COMPACT_ATOMS: atom_id res chain seq x y z
N MET A 1 -8.20 16.34 -7.10
CA MET A 1 -7.66 14.96 -7.12
C MET A 1 -6.16 15.03 -7.26
N LYS A 2 -5.42 14.20 -6.54
CA LYS A 2 -3.95 14.11 -6.58
C LYS A 2 -3.52 12.98 -7.51
N GLN A 3 -2.26 12.99 -7.93
CA GLN A 3 -1.64 11.96 -8.76
C GLN A 3 -0.39 11.41 -8.07
N SER A 4 -0.14 10.13 -8.22
CA SER A 4 1.09 9.45 -7.79
C SER A 4 1.35 8.26 -8.72
N ARG A 5 2.44 7.52 -8.48
CA ARG A 5 2.81 6.32 -9.21
C ARG A 5 2.96 5.15 -8.26
N THR A 6 2.43 3.99 -8.64
CA THR A 6 2.73 2.73 -7.93
C THR A 6 4.24 2.49 -7.91
N VAL A 7 4.73 1.61 -7.04
CA VAL A 7 6.14 1.20 -7.01
C VAL A 7 6.62 0.64 -8.37
N MET A 8 5.69 0.14 -9.20
CA MET A 8 5.95 -0.32 -10.57
C MET A 8 5.91 0.79 -11.63
N GLY A 9 5.82 2.05 -11.23
CA GLY A 9 5.76 3.21 -12.14
C GLY A 9 4.40 3.49 -12.79
N LYS A 10 3.39 2.64 -12.58
CA LYS A 10 2.04 2.88 -13.13
C LYS A 10 1.38 4.08 -12.46
N PRO A 11 0.89 5.09 -13.21
CA PRO A 11 0.23 6.25 -12.63
C PRO A 11 -1.15 5.88 -12.05
N PHE A 12 -1.56 6.56 -10.99
CA PHE A 12 -2.91 6.48 -10.46
C PHE A 12 -3.37 7.83 -9.90
N ARG A 13 -4.69 8.03 -9.86
CA ARG A 13 -5.32 9.22 -9.27
C ARG A 13 -5.97 8.85 -7.95
N TYR A 14 -5.86 9.74 -6.97
CA TYR A 14 -6.47 9.52 -5.67
C TYR A 14 -7.01 10.82 -5.04
N ASN A 15 -7.86 10.67 -4.04
CA ASN A 15 -8.32 11.73 -3.14
C ASN A 15 -8.12 11.29 -1.68
N GLY A 16 -8.36 12.20 -0.73
CA GLY A 16 -8.16 11.94 0.69
C GLY A 16 -6.71 12.15 1.16
N ALA A 17 -6.41 11.57 2.32
CA ALA A 17 -5.12 11.68 3.01
C ALA A 17 -4.87 10.41 3.82
N LEU A 18 -3.60 10.04 4.04
CA LEU A 18 -3.24 8.82 4.77
C LEU A 18 -3.94 8.71 6.14
N SER A 19 -4.12 9.82 6.86
CA SER A 19 -4.79 9.86 8.17
C SER A 19 -6.32 9.72 8.12
N LYS A 20 -6.95 9.90 6.95
CA LYS A 20 -8.41 9.84 6.78
C LYS A 20 -8.87 8.70 5.86
N GLY A 21 -7.92 8.01 5.23
CA GLY A 21 -8.20 7.09 4.13
C GLY A 21 -8.03 7.76 2.76
N ILE A 22 -7.86 6.92 1.74
CA ILE A 22 -7.66 7.36 0.35
C ILE A 22 -8.68 6.69 -0.57
N GLY A 23 -9.28 7.46 -1.46
CA GLY A 23 -10.08 6.94 -2.57
C GLY A 23 -9.24 6.86 -3.83
N VAL A 24 -9.11 5.67 -4.41
CA VAL A 24 -8.35 5.43 -5.66
C VAL A 24 -9.33 5.35 -6.82
N ARG A 25 -9.13 6.21 -7.83
CA ARG A 25 -9.96 6.21 -9.05
C ARG A 25 -9.25 5.45 -10.17
N PHE A 26 -9.94 4.47 -10.73
CA PHE A 26 -9.53 3.79 -11.95
C PHE A 26 -10.13 4.50 -13.16
N ALA A 27 -9.38 4.56 -14.27
CA ALA A 27 -9.75 5.35 -15.45
C ALA A 27 -11.18 5.10 -15.94
N ASP A 28 -11.63 3.85 -15.84
CA ASP A 28 -12.93 3.41 -16.36
C ASP A 28 -14.01 3.22 -15.27
N SER A 29 -13.69 3.53 -14.00
CA SER A 29 -14.61 3.34 -12.89
C SER A 29 -15.33 4.63 -12.52
N LYS A 30 -16.66 4.56 -12.42
CA LYS A 30 -17.49 5.62 -11.83
C LYS A 30 -17.37 5.69 -10.30
N THR A 31 -16.81 4.66 -9.68
CA THR A 31 -16.70 4.53 -8.23
C THR A 31 -15.24 4.49 -7.80
N ASP A 32 -14.89 5.28 -6.79
CA ASP A 32 -13.56 5.24 -6.17
C ASP A 32 -13.46 3.99 -5.28
N TRP A 33 -12.36 3.25 -5.38
CA TRP A 33 -12.08 2.22 -4.39
C TRP A 33 -11.48 2.87 -3.15
N PHE A 34 -12.22 2.85 -2.04
CA PHE A 34 -11.81 3.46 -0.80
C PHE A 34 -10.95 2.51 0.06
N ILE A 35 -9.82 3.03 0.53
CA ILE A 35 -8.92 2.38 1.49
C ILE A 35 -9.04 3.14 2.81
N PRO A 36 -9.66 2.55 3.85
CA PRO A 36 -9.88 3.21 5.14
C PRO A 36 -8.60 3.58 5.87
N ALA A 37 -8.66 4.59 6.74
CA ALA A 37 -7.53 4.98 7.61
C ALA A 37 -7.04 3.82 8.49
N GLU A 38 -7.96 3.00 9.01
CA GLU A 38 -7.68 1.75 9.74
C GLU A 38 -6.70 0.84 8.99
N ILE A 39 -6.97 0.57 7.71
CA ILE A 39 -6.12 -0.29 6.87
C ILE A 39 -4.74 0.35 6.68
N ILE A 40 -4.69 1.68 6.53
CA ILE A 40 -3.42 2.41 6.40
C ILE A 40 -2.61 2.33 7.70
N GLU A 41 -3.24 2.42 8.86
CA GLU A 41 -2.57 2.26 10.16
C GLU A 41 -2.09 0.82 10.40
N ILE A 42 -2.85 -0.19 9.96
CA ILE A 42 -2.38 -1.58 9.95
C ILE A 42 -1.12 -1.70 9.08
N ILE A 43 -1.13 -1.14 7.87
CA ILE A 43 0.04 -1.16 6.98
C ILE A 43 1.25 -0.51 7.66
N LYS A 44 1.07 0.67 8.27
CA LYS A 44 2.14 1.38 8.99
C LYS A 44 2.68 0.55 10.16
N THR A 45 1.79 -0.08 10.93
CA THR A 45 2.14 -0.94 12.06
C THR A 45 2.95 -2.14 11.61
N GLU A 46 2.50 -2.84 10.56
CA GLU A 46 3.21 -3.97 9.98
C GLU A 46 4.60 -3.61 9.45
N ILE A 47 4.74 -2.43 8.83
CA ILE A 47 6.04 -1.92 8.40
C ILE A 47 6.94 -1.61 9.60
N ALA A 48 6.41 -0.95 10.62
CA ALA A 48 7.19 -0.56 11.81
C ALA A 48 7.67 -1.76 12.62
N GLN A 49 6.82 -2.76 12.82
CA GLN A 49 7.14 -3.93 13.65
C GLN A 49 8.02 -4.95 12.93
N ARG A 50 7.86 -5.11 11.62
CA ARG A 50 8.52 -6.19 10.86
C ARG A 50 9.60 -5.71 9.90
N SER A 51 9.95 -4.42 9.90
CA SER A 51 10.96 -3.88 8.97
C SER A 51 12.32 -4.59 9.15
N PRO A 52 12.92 -5.17 8.09
CA PRO A 52 12.46 -5.14 6.70
C PRO A 52 11.36 -6.17 6.38
N VAL A 53 10.34 -5.76 5.62
CA VAL A 53 9.14 -6.58 5.31
C VAL A 53 8.75 -6.55 3.84
N LEU A 54 8.19 -7.64 3.31
CA LEU A 54 7.73 -7.71 1.92
C LEU A 54 6.41 -6.95 1.71
N MET A 55 6.28 -6.26 0.58
CA MET A 55 5.05 -5.53 0.20
C MET A 55 3.86 -6.46 -0.04
N GLY A 56 3.99 -7.44 -0.96
CA GLY A 56 2.97 -8.45 -1.23
C GLY A 56 1.63 -7.97 -1.81
N ALA A 57 1.61 -7.17 -2.87
CA ALA A 57 0.36 -6.57 -3.37
C ALA A 57 -0.61 -7.48 -4.17
N SER A 58 -0.27 -8.75 -4.40
CA SER A 58 -1.11 -9.69 -5.17
C SER A 58 -1.92 -10.60 -4.25
N ARG A 59 -3.15 -10.93 -4.68
CA ARG A 59 -3.99 -11.95 -4.02
C ARG A 59 -3.68 -13.38 -4.51
N LYS A 60 -3.07 -13.53 -5.70
CA LYS A 60 -2.74 -14.83 -6.29
C LYS A 60 -1.42 -14.74 -7.09
N PRO A 61 -0.33 -15.38 -6.64
CA PRO A 61 -0.17 -15.96 -5.30
C PRO A 61 -0.12 -14.86 -4.23
N LEU A 62 -0.60 -15.17 -3.02
CA LEU A 62 -0.27 -14.37 -1.83
C LEU A 62 1.21 -14.56 -1.52
N VAL A 63 1.92 -13.48 -1.24
CA VAL A 63 3.34 -13.53 -0.86
C VAL A 63 3.43 -13.81 0.63
N LYS A 64 4.02 -14.93 1.02
CA LYS A 64 4.19 -15.31 2.44
C LYS A 64 5.02 -14.26 3.19
N ASN A 65 4.68 -14.01 4.45
CA ASN A 65 5.31 -13.05 5.36
C ASN A 65 5.36 -11.62 4.77
N SER A 66 4.31 -11.22 4.04
CA SER A 66 4.19 -9.88 3.47
C SER A 66 3.10 -9.07 4.16
N VAL A 67 3.14 -7.75 4.03
CA VAL A 67 2.07 -6.87 4.55
C VAL A 67 0.75 -7.21 3.87
N GLY A 68 0.78 -7.46 2.56
CA GLY A 68 -0.43 -7.85 1.84
C GLY A 68 -1.02 -9.21 2.25
N GLU A 69 -0.22 -10.16 2.75
CA GLU A 69 -0.74 -11.40 3.34
C GLU A 69 -1.52 -11.11 4.63
N THR A 70 -0.96 -10.30 5.54
CA THR A 70 -1.62 -9.86 6.78
C THR A 70 -2.94 -9.14 6.46
N LEU A 71 -2.95 -8.20 5.52
CA LEU A 71 -4.18 -7.53 5.09
C LEU A 71 -5.26 -8.52 4.66
N TYR A 72 -4.88 -9.55 3.90
CA TYR A 72 -5.84 -10.50 3.36
C TYR A 72 -6.36 -11.50 4.39
N ARG A 73 -5.46 -12.08 5.18
CA ARG A 73 -5.80 -13.17 6.12
C ARG A 73 -6.42 -12.65 7.40
N ASP A 74 -5.88 -11.56 7.92
CA ASP A 74 -6.17 -11.12 9.30
C ASP A 74 -7.22 -10.00 9.31
N HIS A 75 -7.30 -9.23 8.22
CA HIS A 75 -8.20 -8.08 8.10
C HIS A 75 -9.20 -8.15 6.94
N GLY A 76 -9.21 -9.26 6.17
CA GLY A 76 -10.14 -9.45 5.06
C GLY A 76 -10.03 -8.40 3.94
N PHE A 77 -8.93 -7.63 3.88
CA PHE A 77 -8.74 -6.52 2.96
C PHE A 77 -7.83 -6.91 1.78
N SER A 78 -8.07 -6.30 0.63
CA SER A 78 -7.31 -6.64 -0.58
C SER A 78 -5.83 -6.26 -0.46
N PRO A 79 -4.88 -7.20 -0.71
CA PRO A 79 -3.44 -6.89 -0.76
C PRO A 79 -3.09 -5.78 -1.74
N ARG A 80 -3.95 -5.58 -2.75
CA ARG A 80 -3.80 -4.53 -3.77
C ARG A 80 -3.68 -3.14 -3.16
N ALA A 81 -4.17 -2.92 -1.94
CA ALA A 81 -4.03 -1.68 -1.19
C ALA A 81 -2.57 -1.22 -1.12
N MET A 82 -1.64 -2.16 -0.95
CA MET A 82 -0.21 -1.90 -0.92
C MET A 82 0.30 -1.20 -2.17
N SER A 83 -0.31 -1.44 -3.35
CA SER A 83 0.10 -0.77 -4.61
C SER A 83 -0.16 0.73 -4.60
N TYR A 84 -1.08 1.20 -3.76
CA TYR A 84 -1.53 2.59 -3.72
C TYR A 84 -1.13 3.29 -2.43
N VAL A 85 -1.07 2.58 -1.30
CA VAL A 85 -0.67 3.14 0.00
C VAL A 85 0.85 3.26 0.11
N LEU A 86 1.60 2.24 -0.29
CA LEU A 86 3.06 2.22 -0.12
C LEU A 86 3.77 3.40 -0.80
N PRO A 87 3.50 3.76 -2.06
CA PRO A 87 4.14 4.92 -2.68
C PRO A 87 3.88 6.22 -1.92
N LEU A 88 2.67 6.40 -1.37
CA LEU A 88 2.31 7.60 -0.61
C LEU A 88 3.03 7.63 0.75
N LEU A 89 3.25 6.48 1.38
CA LEU A 89 4.08 6.38 2.59
C LEU A 89 5.55 6.70 2.30
N VAL A 90 6.06 6.29 1.13
CA VAL A 90 7.42 6.66 0.68
C VAL A 90 7.53 8.16 0.41
N GLU A 91 6.57 8.74 -0.30
CA GLU A 91 6.48 10.19 -0.55
C GLU A 91 6.40 11.00 0.76
N ALA A 92 5.71 10.47 1.77
CA ALA A 92 5.61 11.07 3.10
C ALA A 92 6.85 10.86 3.98
N GLY A 93 7.88 10.15 3.49
CA GLY A 93 9.11 9.89 4.23
C GLY A 93 8.99 8.81 5.31
N PHE A 94 7.86 8.12 5.44
CA PHE A 94 7.63 7.11 6.48
C PHE A 94 8.49 5.85 6.28
N CYS A 95 8.73 5.45 5.02
CA CYS A 95 9.51 4.26 4.70
C CYS A 95 10.20 4.40 3.34
N THR A 96 11.07 3.44 3.03
CA THR A 96 11.71 3.26 1.72
C THR A 96 11.37 1.88 1.17
N VAL A 97 11.46 1.71 -0.15
CA VAL A 97 11.21 0.44 -0.83
C VAL A 97 12.34 0.10 -1.80
N SER A 98 12.71 -1.18 -1.89
CA SER A 98 13.71 -1.64 -2.87
C SER A 98 13.26 -1.34 -4.31
N PRO A 99 14.21 -1.06 -5.23
CA PRO A 99 13.87 -0.70 -6.60
C PRO A 99 13.37 -1.89 -7.44
N SER A 100 13.69 -3.11 -7.02
CA SER A 100 13.39 -4.35 -7.73
C SER A 100 12.56 -5.32 -6.88
N ARG A 101 11.93 -6.29 -7.57
CA ARG A 101 11.18 -7.37 -6.95
C ARG A 101 12.14 -8.42 -6.34
N PRO A 102 11.76 -9.07 -5.22
CA PRO A 102 10.57 -8.78 -4.41
C PRO A 102 10.71 -7.44 -3.67
N TYR A 103 9.67 -6.61 -3.72
CA TYR A 103 9.71 -5.26 -3.13
C TYR A 103 9.77 -5.34 -1.60
N LEU A 104 10.93 -4.97 -1.05
CA LEU A 104 11.24 -4.98 0.37
C LEU A 104 11.09 -3.56 0.93
N ILE A 105 10.29 -3.43 1.98
CA ILE A 105 10.00 -2.17 2.66
C ILE A 105 10.91 -2.05 3.89
N ARG A 106 11.50 -0.87 4.10
CA ARG A 106 12.30 -0.53 5.27
C ARG A 106 11.76 0.74 5.91
N ILE A 107 11.58 0.76 7.22
CA ILE A 107 11.20 1.98 7.93
C ILE A 107 12.31 3.03 7.79
N SER A 108 11.93 4.28 7.57
CA SER A 108 12.86 5.41 7.60
C SER A 108 13.23 5.69 9.07
N ARG A 109 14.52 5.79 9.38
CA ARG A 109 15.01 6.18 10.71
C ARG A 109 15.07 7.69 10.83
#